data_AF-A0A1S2Y115-F1
#
_entry.id   AF-A0A1S2Y115-F1
#
_cell.length_a   1.000
_cell.length_b   1.000
_cell.length_c   1.000
_cell.angle_alpha   90.00
_cell.angle_beta   90.00
_cell.angle_gamma   90.00
#
_symmetry.space_group_name_H-M   'P 1'
#
loop_
_entity.id
_entity.type
_entity.pdbx_description
1 polymer ?
#
loop_
_entity_poly.entity_id
_entity_poly.type
_entity_poly.pdbx_seq_one_letter_code
_entity_poly.pdbx_strand_id
1 'polypeptide(L)'
;MDRLKSSPRLMIVSDLDHTMVDHHDTDNSSLFRFNALWESSYRHDSLLVFSTGRSPTLYKQLRKQKPMITPDITIMSVGTEITYGKSMVPDDGWVQLLNHKWDKNIVIEETTKFPELTPQVETEQRAHKVSFYVKKDNAQQVTEALSKILEQRGLDVKIIYSGGVDLDILPKGAGKGQALAYLLKKFETEGKLPGNTLVCGDSGNDAELFSISGVYGVMVSNAQEELLQWHAENAKDNPKILHASERCASGIIQAIGHFNLGPSLSPRDVSDIGQEQNVENEPPGHAIVNFCLLSEKWRRAEIENSDVFVASLKATSHPSGVFIHPSGTDHNIKEYLNIMTKVYGDKQGKQFRIWVDNVLATQISSDTWLVQFDKWELHGEERHGCVVTTILRKDSDSFTVMHVHATWLEQSGQNEWIL
;
A
#
# COMPACT_ATOMS: atom_id res chain seq x y z
N MET A 1 -2.23 -16.14 -3.53
CA MET A 1 -1.08 -15.25 -3.87
C MET A 1 -0.69 -15.53 -5.32
N ASP A 2 -1.67 -15.47 -6.22
CA ASP A 2 -1.58 -16.25 -7.46
C ASP A 2 -0.94 -15.45 -8.59
N ARG A 3 -0.69 -14.15 -8.35
CA ARG A 3 0.00 -13.25 -9.27
C ARG A 3 1.48 -13.61 -9.44
N LEU A 4 2.16 -14.04 -8.37
CA LEU A 4 3.61 -14.32 -8.41
C LEU A 4 3.89 -15.81 -8.56
N LYS A 5 4.49 -16.16 -9.70
CA LYS A 5 4.92 -17.53 -10.02
C LYS A 5 6.29 -17.88 -9.41
N SER A 6 7.14 -16.88 -9.18
CA SER A 6 8.48 -17.01 -8.57
C SER A 6 8.55 -16.30 -7.22
N SER A 7 9.68 -16.44 -6.53
CA SER A 7 9.99 -15.61 -5.36
C SER A 7 9.86 -14.12 -5.70
N PRO A 8 9.21 -13.31 -4.84
CA PRO A 8 9.16 -11.88 -5.00
C PRO A 8 10.57 -11.28 -4.98
N ARG A 9 10.86 -10.33 -5.86
CA ARG A 9 12.16 -9.63 -5.84
C ARG A 9 12.32 -8.78 -4.58
N LEU A 10 11.26 -8.07 -4.21
CA LEU A 10 11.18 -7.21 -3.03
C LEU A 10 9.85 -7.44 -2.32
N MET A 11 9.86 -7.43 -1.00
CA MET A 11 8.67 -7.28 -0.17
C MET A 11 8.78 -6.00 0.66
N ILE A 12 7.85 -5.07 0.50
CA ILE A 12 7.74 -3.88 1.36
C ILE A 12 6.68 -4.15 2.42
N VAL A 13 7.06 -4.00 3.69
CA VAL A 13 6.19 -4.16 4.86
C VAL A 13 6.10 -2.82 5.56
N SER A 14 5.04 -2.06 5.30
CA SER A 14 4.92 -0.69 5.79
C SER A 14 3.82 -0.56 6.80
N ASP A 15 4.07 0.14 7.91
CA ASP A 15 2.98 0.76 8.64
C ASP A 15 2.19 1.76 7.77
N LEU A 16 0.96 2.07 8.18
CA LEU A 16 0.10 3.00 7.48
C LEU A 16 0.17 4.41 8.04
N ASP A 17 -0.18 4.60 9.30
CA ASP A 17 -0.44 5.93 9.85
C ASP A 17 0.89 6.62 10.15
N HIS A 18 1.13 7.80 9.57
CA HIS A 18 2.40 8.52 9.68
C HIS A 18 3.62 7.79 9.08
N THR A 19 3.44 6.62 8.46
CA THR A 19 4.48 5.93 7.68
C THR A 19 4.15 5.92 6.19
N MET A 20 3.11 5.20 5.73
CA MET A 20 2.69 5.26 4.32
C MET A 20 1.80 6.48 4.04
N VAL A 21 0.92 6.79 4.99
CA VAL A 21 -0.09 7.85 4.90
C VAL A 21 0.33 9.02 5.79
N ASP A 22 0.48 10.18 5.17
CA ASP A 22 0.60 11.42 5.93
C ASP A 22 -0.79 12.03 6.18
N HIS A 23 -1.20 12.08 7.44
CA HIS A 23 -2.45 12.73 7.84
C HIS A 23 -2.41 14.26 7.73
N HIS A 24 -1.21 14.83 7.61
CA HIS A 24 -1.01 16.27 7.47
C HIS A 24 -0.86 16.70 6.00
N ASP A 25 -0.70 15.75 5.07
CA ASP A 25 -0.67 16.02 3.63
C ASP A 25 -2.10 15.93 3.05
N THR A 26 -2.71 17.09 2.80
CA THR A 26 -4.03 17.19 2.17
C THR A 26 -4.01 16.79 0.69
N ASP A 27 -2.86 16.93 0.02
CA ASP A 27 -2.70 16.62 -1.41
C ASP A 27 -2.30 15.16 -1.66
N ASN A 28 -1.91 14.45 -0.60
CA ASN A 28 -1.41 13.07 -0.62
C ASN A 28 -0.25 12.89 -1.62
N SER A 29 0.57 13.93 -1.79
CA SER A 29 1.65 14.03 -2.77
C SER A 29 2.62 12.85 -2.67
N SER A 30 3.12 12.55 -1.48
CA SER A 30 4.07 11.45 -1.23
C SER A 30 3.43 10.08 -1.49
N LEU A 31 2.16 9.91 -1.10
CA LEU A 31 1.42 8.67 -1.35
C LEU A 31 1.20 8.45 -2.85
N PHE A 32 0.83 9.49 -3.60
CA PHE A 32 0.68 9.41 -5.04
C PHE A 32 2.00 9.10 -5.76
N ARG A 33 3.13 9.62 -5.28
CA ARG A 33 4.48 9.28 -5.77
C ARG A 33 4.79 7.80 -5.55
N PHE A 34 4.51 7.27 -4.36
CA PHE A 34 4.70 5.86 -4.05
C PHE A 34 3.81 4.96 -4.90
N ASN A 35 2.51 5.28 -5.03
CA ASN A 35 1.57 4.51 -5.84
C ASN A 35 2.04 4.37 -7.28
N ALA A 36 2.45 5.49 -7.90
CA ALA A 36 2.92 5.49 -9.28
C ALA A 36 4.21 4.66 -9.44
N LEU A 37 5.14 4.78 -8.49
CA LEU A 37 6.37 3.98 -8.50
C LEU A 37 6.07 2.48 -8.32
N TRP A 38 5.19 2.13 -7.39
CA TRP A 38 4.87 0.75 -7.08
C TRP A 38 4.20 0.05 -8.27
N GLU A 39 3.13 0.64 -8.80
CA GLU A 39 2.37 0.06 -9.91
C GLU A 39 3.18 0.02 -11.22
N SER A 40 4.13 0.93 -11.43
CA SER A 40 4.99 0.91 -12.62
C SER A 40 6.15 -0.09 -12.51
N SER A 41 6.84 -0.13 -11.38
CA SER A 41 8.18 -0.75 -11.29
C SER A 41 8.24 -2.00 -10.41
N TYR A 42 7.26 -2.23 -9.54
CA TYR A 42 7.34 -3.29 -8.51
C TYR A 42 6.16 -4.26 -8.55
N ARG A 43 4.98 -3.77 -8.93
CA ARG A 43 3.75 -4.56 -8.86
C ARG A 43 3.76 -5.85 -9.67
N HIS A 44 4.64 -6.01 -10.66
CA HIS A 44 4.71 -7.22 -11.46
C HIS A 44 5.51 -8.36 -10.79
N ASP A 45 6.48 -8.06 -9.93
CA ASP A 45 7.44 -9.03 -9.38
C ASP A 45 7.68 -8.93 -7.86
N SER A 46 7.04 -7.99 -7.17
CA SER A 46 7.27 -7.66 -5.76
C SER A 46 5.97 -7.73 -4.95
N LEU A 47 6.06 -7.75 -3.62
CA LEU A 47 4.92 -7.81 -2.69
C LEU A 47 4.78 -6.55 -1.85
N LEU A 48 3.56 -6.03 -1.75
CA LEU A 48 3.21 -4.96 -0.82
C LEU A 48 2.44 -5.52 0.36
N VAL A 49 2.93 -5.25 1.56
CA VAL A 49 2.30 -5.61 2.83
C VAL A 49 2.05 -4.34 3.62
N PHE A 50 0.80 -4.10 4.00
CA PHE A 50 0.47 -3.08 5.00
C PHE A 50 0.39 -3.72 6.37
N SER A 51 1.12 -3.18 7.35
CA SER A 51 1.22 -3.68 8.71
C SER A 51 0.82 -2.62 9.73
N THR A 52 -0.47 -2.56 10.04
CA THR A 52 -1.09 -1.45 10.78
C THR A 52 -1.64 -1.86 12.14
N GLY A 53 -1.69 -0.90 13.07
CA GLY A 53 -2.44 -1.04 14.32
C GLY A 53 -3.96 -1.02 14.13
N ARG A 54 -4.46 -0.49 13.01
CA ARG A 54 -5.89 -0.38 12.72
C ARG A 54 -6.58 -1.74 12.66
N SER A 55 -7.80 -1.81 13.18
CA SER A 55 -8.73 -2.91 12.93
C SER A 55 -9.12 -3.02 11.45
N PRO A 56 -9.67 -4.15 10.98
CA PRO A 56 -10.18 -4.29 9.62
C PRO A 56 -11.22 -3.22 9.24
N THR A 57 -12.02 -2.78 10.21
CA THR A 57 -13.01 -1.71 10.02
C THR A 57 -12.32 -0.36 9.76
N LEU A 58 -11.37 0.03 10.63
CA LEU A 58 -10.65 1.29 10.49
C LEU A 58 -9.72 1.31 9.28
N TYR A 59 -9.14 0.17 8.91
CA TYR A 59 -8.37 0.02 7.67
C TYR A 59 -9.25 0.26 6.43
N LYS A 60 -10.43 -0.37 6.37
CA LYS A 60 -11.39 -0.15 5.28
C LYS A 60 -11.86 1.31 5.22
N GLN A 61 -12.03 1.96 6.37
CA GLN A 61 -12.36 3.39 6.42
C GLN A 61 -11.22 4.25 5.86
N LEU A 62 -9.97 3.99 6.26
CA LEU A 62 -8.81 4.72 5.74
C LEU A 62 -8.68 4.58 4.22
N ARG A 63 -8.92 3.37 3.67
CA ARG A 63 -8.95 3.13 2.21
C ARG A 63 -9.97 3.97 1.46
N LYS A 64 -11.10 4.29 2.09
CA LYS A 64 -12.11 5.19 1.51
C LYS A 64 -11.66 6.65 1.56
N GLN A 65 -10.93 7.04 2.60
CA GLN A 65 -10.50 8.42 2.84
C GLN A 65 -9.23 8.80 2.06
N LYS A 66 -8.32 7.85 1.83
CA LYS A 66 -7.00 8.10 1.25
C LYS A 66 -6.82 7.32 -0.06
N PRO A 67 -6.05 7.83 -1.04
CA PRO A 67 -5.76 7.14 -2.30
C PRO A 67 -4.71 6.04 -2.10
N MET A 68 -5.03 5.04 -1.29
CA MET A 68 -4.14 3.90 -1.07
C MET A 68 -4.35 2.86 -2.17
N ILE A 69 -3.25 2.35 -2.73
CA ILE A 69 -3.27 1.15 -3.58
C ILE A 69 -3.56 -0.10 -2.75
N THR A 70 -4.04 -1.13 -3.41
CA THR A 70 -4.38 -2.42 -2.82
C THR A 70 -3.09 -3.20 -2.54
N PRO A 71 -2.82 -3.57 -1.27
CA PRO A 71 -1.67 -4.42 -0.94
C PRO A 71 -1.95 -5.88 -1.33
N ASP A 72 -0.89 -6.68 -1.43
CA ASP A 72 -1.02 -8.13 -1.57
C ASP A 72 -1.43 -8.78 -0.23
N ILE A 73 -0.95 -8.22 0.89
CA ILE A 73 -1.20 -8.72 2.25
C ILE A 73 -1.50 -7.56 3.20
N THR A 74 -2.43 -7.77 4.12
CA THR A 74 -2.72 -6.82 5.20
C THR A 74 -2.53 -7.52 6.54
N ILE A 75 -1.59 -7.02 7.33
CA ILE A 75 -1.41 -7.31 8.75
C ILE A 75 -2.09 -6.18 9.53
N MET A 76 -3.10 -6.51 10.34
CA MET A 76 -3.96 -5.54 11.02
C MET A 76 -3.99 -5.81 12.52
N SER A 77 -4.62 -4.91 13.27
CA SER A 77 -4.85 -5.07 14.71
C SER A 77 -3.55 -5.39 15.46
N VAL A 78 -2.48 -4.67 15.13
CA VAL A 78 -1.13 -4.83 15.72
C VAL A 78 -0.56 -6.24 15.52
N GLY A 79 -0.81 -6.84 14.35
CA GLY A 79 -0.26 -8.16 14.02
C GLY A 79 -1.10 -9.35 14.46
N THR A 80 -2.35 -9.13 14.88
CA THR A 80 -3.23 -10.22 15.31
C THR A 80 -4.10 -10.77 14.17
N GLU A 81 -4.20 -10.06 13.06
CA GLU A 81 -4.98 -10.48 11.89
C GLU A 81 -4.09 -10.38 10.63
N ILE A 82 -3.96 -11.47 9.88
CA ILE A 82 -3.31 -11.49 8.55
C ILE A 82 -4.38 -11.82 7.52
N THR A 83 -4.43 -11.03 6.44
CA THR A 83 -5.40 -11.21 5.35
C THR A 83 -4.75 -11.04 3.99
N TYR A 84 -5.29 -11.71 2.97
CA TYR A 84 -4.74 -11.73 1.61
C TYR A 84 -5.65 -11.06 0.59
N GLY A 85 -5.04 -10.23 -0.26
CA GLY A 85 -5.63 -9.61 -1.44
C GLY A 85 -6.82 -8.66 -1.18
N LYS A 86 -7.47 -8.24 -2.27
CA LYS A 86 -8.62 -7.31 -2.25
C LYS A 86 -9.79 -7.83 -1.42
N SER A 87 -10.02 -9.14 -1.42
CA SER A 87 -11.09 -9.80 -0.66
C SER A 87 -10.79 -9.92 0.84
N MET A 88 -9.56 -9.62 1.28
CA MET A 88 -9.10 -9.72 2.67
C MET A 88 -9.38 -11.10 3.28
N VAL A 89 -9.03 -12.17 2.57
CA VAL A 89 -9.22 -13.55 3.04
C VAL A 89 -8.30 -13.80 4.25
N PRO A 90 -8.81 -14.20 5.43
CA PRO A 90 -7.99 -14.46 6.61
C PRO A 90 -6.96 -15.58 6.42
N ASP A 91 -5.83 -15.48 7.12
CA ASP A 91 -4.89 -16.59 7.27
C ASP A 91 -5.31 -17.52 8.41
N ASP A 92 -5.91 -18.65 8.07
CA ASP A 92 -6.36 -19.64 9.06
C ASP A 92 -5.20 -20.22 9.88
N GLY A 93 -4.01 -20.37 9.28
CA GLY A 93 -2.82 -20.87 9.97
C GLY A 93 -2.34 -19.91 11.06
N TRP A 94 -2.37 -18.61 10.79
CA TRP A 94 -2.08 -17.56 11.78
C TRP A 94 -3.11 -17.55 12.91
N VAL A 95 -4.40 -17.63 12.58
CA VAL A 95 -5.49 -17.70 13.56
C VAL A 95 -5.29 -18.89 14.51
N GLN A 96 -4.97 -20.07 13.99
CA GLN A 96 -4.72 -21.25 14.83
C GLN A 96 -3.49 -21.11 15.71
N LEU A 97 -2.43 -20.48 15.22
CA LEU A 97 -1.23 -20.21 16.01
C LEU A 97 -1.54 -19.29 17.19
N LEU A 98 -2.33 -18.24 16.96
CA LEU A 98 -2.70 -17.27 18.00
C LEU A 98 -3.71 -17.81 19.03
N ASN A 99 -4.42 -18.90 18.74
CA ASN A 99 -5.30 -19.56 19.71
C ASN A 99 -4.53 -20.26 20.86
N HIS A 100 -3.24 -20.52 20.69
CA HIS A 100 -2.46 -21.23 21.70
C HIS A 100 -2.31 -20.40 22.98
N LYS A 101 -2.87 -20.92 24.08
CA LYS A 101 -2.91 -20.27 25.41
C LYS A 101 -3.47 -18.84 25.37
N TRP A 102 -4.50 -18.64 24.56
CA TRP A 102 -5.24 -17.40 24.48
C TRP A 102 -6.72 -17.66 24.78
N ASP A 103 -7.30 -16.86 25.68
CA ASP A 103 -8.74 -16.83 25.93
C ASP A 103 -9.18 -15.38 26.17
N LYS A 104 -9.87 -14.81 25.18
CA LYS A 104 -10.40 -13.44 25.24
C LYS A 104 -11.34 -13.22 26.43
N ASN A 105 -12.14 -14.22 26.80
CA ASN A 105 -13.13 -14.07 27.86
C ASN A 105 -12.43 -13.94 29.22
N ILE A 106 -11.36 -14.70 29.45
CA ILE A 106 -10.54 -14.57 30.66
C ILE A 106 -9.87 -13.18 30.69
N VAL A 107 -9.36 -12.69 29.56
CA VAL A 107 -8.77 -11.33 29.50
C VAL A 107 -9.81 -10.27 29.87
N ILE A 108 -11.02 -10.34 29.31
CA ILE A 108 -12.11 -9.42 29.64
C ILE A 108 -12.49 -9.52 31.13
N GLU A 109 -12.66 -10.74 31.65
CA GLU A 109 -12.98 -10.98 33.06
C GLU A 109 -11.98 -10.31 33.99
N GLU A 110 -10.67 -10.50 33.77
CA GLU A 110 -9.64 -9.91 34.62
C GLU A 110 -9.53 -8.40 34.47
N THR A 111 -9.63 -7.88 33.24
CA THR A 111 -9.54 -6.44 32.98
C THR A 111 -10.70 -5.64 33.58
N THR A 112 -11.90 -6.23 33.71
CA THR A 112 -13.04 -5.55 34.38
C THR A 112 -12.79 -5.23 35.86
N LYS A 113 -11.77 -5.84 36.47
CA LYS A 113 -11.39 -5.64 37.88
C LYS A 113 -10.45 -4.43 38.06
N PHE A 114 -10.00 -3.81 36.97
CA PHE A 114 -9.09 -2.66 36.99
C PHE A 114 -9.86 -1.35 36.68
N PRO A 115 -10.13 -0.50 37.67
CA PRO A 115 -10.85 0.76 37.46
C PRO A 115 -10.07 1.79 36.61
N GLU A 116 -8.76 1.59 36.42
CA GLU A 116 -7.90 2.44 35.59
C GLU A 116 -8.09 2.19 34.08
N LEU A 117 -8.69 1.05 33.70
CA LEU A 117 -8.88 0.65 32.32
C LEU A 117 -10.26 1.06 31.80
N THR A 118 -10.29 1.83 30.72
CA THR A 118 -11.53 2.14 29.98
C THR A 118 -11.53 1.39 28.65
N PRO A 119 -12.49 0.49 28.37
CA PRO A 119 -12.53 -0.22 27.10
C PRO A 119 -12.60 0.74 25.90
N GLN A 120 -11.83 0.44 24.85
CA GLN A 120 -12.02 1.11 23.56
C GLN A 120 -13.31 0.61 22.87
N VAL A 121 -13.70 1.29 21.79
CA VAL A 121 -14.90 0.97 21.00
C VAL A 121 -14.92 -0.48 20.52
N GLU A 122 -16.11 -1.06 20.36
CA GLU A 122 -16.30 -2.49 20.04
C GLU A 122 -15.55 -2.94 18.77
N THR A 123 -15.38 -2.05 17.78
CA THR A 123 -14.63 -2.39 16.56
C THR A 123 -13.16 -2.71 16.81
N GLU A 124 -12.59 -2.23 17.92
CA GLU A 124 -11.21 -2.50 18.35
C GLU A 124 -11.08 -3.73 19.25
N GLN A 125 -12.20 -4.31 19.70
CA GLN A 125 -12.23 -5.56 20.48
C GLN A 125 -12.23 -6.77 19.53
N ARG A 126 -11.06 -7.22 19.09
CA ARG A 126 -10.91 -8.31 18.10
C ARG A 126 -10.86 -9.69 18.77
N ALA A 127 -10.76 -10.75 17.98
CA ALA A 127 -10.68 -12.12 18.49
C ALA A 127 -9.40 -12.35 19.34
N HIS A 128 -8.30 -11.74 18.92
CA HIS A 128 -6.97 -11.87 19.54
C HIS A 128 -6.39 -10.52 20.00
N LYS A 129 -7.26 -9.52 20.24
CA LYS A 129 -6.88 -8.20 20.74
C LYS A 129 -8.00 -7.65 21.62
N VAL A 130 -7.65 -7.22 22.83
CA VAL A 130 -8.55 -6.49 23.74
C VAL A 130 -7.89 -5.16 24.09
N SER A 131 -8.58 -4.06 23.81
CA SER A 131 -7.99 -2.71 23.82
C SER A 131 -8.63 -1.80 24.85
N PHE A 132 -7.81 -1.02 25.54
CA PHE A 132 -8.22 -0.09 26.60
C PHE A 132 -7.52 1.26 26.45
N TYR A 133 -8.06 2.26 27.13
CA TYR A 133 -7.38 3.50 27.48
C TYR A 133 -6.89 3.42 28.92
N VAL A 134 -5.66 3.88 29.17
CA VAL A 134 -5.05 3.98 30.49
C VAL A 134 -4.22 5.26 30.58
N LYS A 135 -4.25 5.94 31.73
CA LYS A 135 -3.40 7.12 31.96
C LYS A 135 -1.94 6.68 32.10
N LYS A 136 -1.01 7.48 31.53
CA LYS A 136 0.44 7.22 31.58
C LYS A 136 0.97 6.85 32.96
N ASP A 137 0.55 7.59 33.99
CA ASP A 137 1.01 7.37 35.38
C ASP A 137 0.60 5.99 35.95
N ASN A 138 -0.48 5.39 35.42
CA ASN A 138 -0.99 4.09 35.85
C ASN A 138 -0.53 2.94 34.94
N ALA A 139 -0.07 3.24 33.72
CA ALA A 139 0.16 2.24 32.67
C ALA A 139 1.14 1.14 33.09
N GLN A 140 2.26 1.51 33.72
CA GLN A 140 3.27 0.55 34.16
C GLN A 140 2.71 -0.40 35.23
N GLN A 141 2.10 0.15 36.29
CA GLN A 141 1.55 -0.65 37.39
C GLN A 141 0.46 -1.61 36.92
N VAL A 142 -0.47 -1.12 36.07
CA VAL A 142 -1.55 -1.93 35.51
C VAL A 142 -0.99 -3.06 34.64
N THR A 143 -0.01 -2.76 33.79
CA THR A 143 0.63 -3.74 32.91
C THR A 143 1.31 -4.86 33.71
N GLU A 144 2.10 -4.52 34.73
CA GLU A 144 2.79 -5.49 35.56
C GLU A 144 1.82 -6.40 36.35
N ALA A 145 0.76 -5.81 36.91
CA ALA A 145 -0.24 -6.56 37.67
C ALA A 145 -1.07 -7.49 36.77
N LEU A 146 -1.56 -6.97 35.64
CA LEU A 146 -2.39 -7.72 34.70
C LEU A 146 -1.61 -8.87 34.06
N SER A 147 -0.34 -8.64 33.69
CA SER A 147 0.54 -9.68 33.14
C SER A 147 0.65 -10.89 34.07
N LYS A 148 0.90 -10.65 35.37
CA LYS A 148 1.00 -11.71 36.39
C LYS A 148 -0.31 -12.47 36.57
N ILE A 149 -1.45 -11.79 36.59
CA ILE A 149 -2.76 -12.42 36.77
C ILE A 149 -3.10 -13.30 35.57
N LEU A 150 -2.88 -12.79 34.35
CA LEU A 150 -3.18 -13.54 33.12
C LEU A 150 -2.27 -14.77 32.98
N GLU A 151 -0.99 -14.66 33.37
CA GLU A 151 -0.07 -15.81 33.43
C GLU A 151 -0.55 -16.86 34.45
N GLN A 152 -1.00 -16.44 35.64
CA GLN A 152 -1.57 -17.34 36.65
C GLN A 152 -2.86 -18.03 36.18
N ARG A 153 -3.62 -17.39 35.30
CA ARG A 153 -4.80 -17.97 34.63
C ARG A 153 -4.43 -18.87 33.45
N GLY A 154 -3.15 -19.10 33.18
CA GLY A 154 -2.65 -20.01 32.15
C GLY A 154 -2.55 -19.39 30.75
N LEU A 155 -2.65 -18.07 30.63
CA LEU A 155 -2.55 -17.37 29.36
C LEU A 155 -1.12 -16.89 29.09
N ASP A 156 -0.68 -17.03 27.84
CA ASP A 156 0.55 -16.41 27.37
C ASP A 156 0.17 -15.12 26.64
N VAL A 157 0.28 -13.98 27.32
CA VAL A 157 -0.11 -12.67 26.79
C VAL A 157 1.08 -11.74 26.56
N LYS A 158 0.85 -10.76 25.70
CA LYS A 158 1.70 -9.59 25.51
C LYS A 158 0.83 -8.36 25.67
N ILE A 159 1.30 -7.41 26.47
CA ILE A 159 0.61 -6.15 26.72
C ILE A 159 1.45 -5.05 26.07
N ILE A 160 0.85 -4.31 25.15
CA ILE A 160 1.47 -3.20 24.43
C ILE A 160 0.84 -1.90 24.91
N TYR A 161 1.67 -0.97 25.37
CA TYR A 161 1.26 0.39 25.67
C TYR A 161 1.85 1.33 24.62
N SER A 162 1.00 2.10 23.94
CA SER A 162 1.41 2.96 22.81
C SER A 162 0.65 4.29 22.79
N GLY A 163 1.19 5.28 22.07
CA GLY A 163 0.54 6.59 21.89
C GLY A 163 0.29 7.38 23.18
N GLY A 164 0.88 6.95 24.30
CA GLY A 164 0.70 7.58 25.61
C GLY A 164 -0.68 7.40 26.25
N VAL A 165 -1.54 6.53 25.71
CA VAL A 165 -2.90 6.30 26.24
C VAL A 165 -3.45 4.90 25.94
N ASP A 166 -3.04 4.27 24.84
CA ASP A 166 -3.61 3.00 24.39
C ASP A 166 -2.91 1.82 25.06
N LEU A 167 -3.69 0.84 25.53
CA LEU A 167 -3.21 -0.41 26.09
C LEU A 167 -3.90 -1.60 25.41
N ASP A 168 -3.12 -2.41 24.72
CA ASP A 168 -3.55 -3.57 23.96
C ASP A 168 -3.07 -4.87 24.63
N ILE A 169 -3.98 -5.80 24.89
CA ILE A 169 -3.67 -7.15 25.36
C ILE A 169 -3.88 -8.13 24.21
N LEU A 170 -2.80 -8.83 23.85
CA LEU A 170 -2.72 -9.73 22.71
C LEU A 170 -2.13 -11.08 23.16
N PRO A 171 -2.26 -12.16 22.36
CA PRO A 171 -1.43 -13.35 22.55
C PRO A 171 0.06 -13.02 22.50
N LYS A 172 0.89 -13.72 23.29
CA LYS A 172 2.34 -13.49 23.35
C LYS A 172 3.04 -13.66 21.99
N GLY A 173 2.53 -14.56 21.16
CA GLY A 173 3.02 -14.79 19.79
C GLY A 173 2.55 -13.75 18.77
N ALA A 174 1.74 -12.76 19.14
CA ALA A 174 1.28 -11.70 18.25
C ALA A 174 2.23 -10.49 18.24
N GLY A 175 1.99 -9.59 17.29
CA GLY A 175 2.80 -8.40 17.05
C GLY A 175 3.17 -8.25 15.58
N LYS A 176 3.46 -7.03 15.14
CA LYS A 176 3.86 -6.75 13.75
C LYS A 176 5.09 -7.58 13.34
N GLY A 177 6.10 -7.66 14.22
CA GLY A 177 7.29 -8.47 13.96
C GLY A 177 7.01 -9.97 13.89
N GLN A 178 6.20 -10.51 14.80
CA GLN A 178 5.85 -11.94 14.80
C GLN A 178 5.00 -12.34 13.59
N ALA A 179 4.07 -11.49 13.17
CA ALA A 179 3.30 -11.67 11.96
C ALA A 179 4.21 -11.69 10.71
N LEU A 180 5.21 -10.78 10.65
CA LEU A 180 6.21 -10.79 9.57
C LEU A 180 7.07 -12.06 9.60
N ALA A 181 7.56 -12.47 10.78
CA ALA A 181 8.34 -13.71 10.93
C ALA A 181 7.55 -14.94 10.47
N TYR A 182 6.26 -15.00 10.80
CA TYR A 182 5.34 -16.04 10.31
C TYR A 182 5.24 -16.05 8.78
N LEU A 183 5.02 -14.87 8.15
CA LEU A 183 4.93 -14.76 6.70
C LEU A 183 6.22 -15.19 6.01
N LEU A 184 7.39 -14.74 6.50
CA LEU A 184 8.69 -15.13 5.94
C LEU A 184 8.91 -16.64 6.02
N LYS A 185 8.61 -17.26 7.16
CA LYS A 185 8.69 -18.72 7.32
C LYS A 185 7.73 -19.47 6.39
N LYS A 186 6.51 -18.94 6.22
CA LYS A 186 5.53 -19.49 5.28
C LYS A 186 6.05 -19.43 3.86
N PHE A 187 6.61 -18.29 3.44
CA PHE A 187 7.22 -18.13 2.13
C PHE A 187 8.43 -19.02 1.90
N GLU A 188 9.28 -19.20 2.91
CA GLU A 188 10.40 -20.14 2.84
C GLU A 188 9.90 -21.57 2.61
N THR A 189 8.85 -21.99 3.34
CA THR A 189 8.23 -23.31 3.18
C THR A 189 7.60 -23.50 1.80
N GLU A 190 7.03 -22.45 1.24
CA GLU A 190 6.44 -22.43 -0.11
C GLU A 190 7.48 -22.29 -1.23
N GLY A 191 8.78 -22.15 -0.91
CA GLY A 191 9.85 -21.93 -1.88
C GLY A 191 9.77 -20.56 -2.57
N LYS A 192 9.15 -19.57 -1.92
CA LYS A 192 8.86 -18.22 -2.43
C LYS A 192 9.38 -17.11 -1.52
N LEU A 193 10.42 -17.38 -0.73
CA LEU A 193 11.03 -16.37 0.15
C LEU A 193 11.42 -15.12 -0.68
N PRO A 194 10.99 -13.91 -0.28
CA PRO A 194 11.38 -12.69 -0.99
C PRO A 194 12.89 -12.49 -1.01
N GLY A 195 13.43 -12.04 -2.15
CA GLY A 195 14.86 -11.78 -2.30
C GLY A 195 15.35 -10.68 -1.35
N ASN A 196 14.54 -9.64 -1.16
CA ASN A 196 14.76 -8.57 -0.19
C ASN A 196 13.45 -8.25 0.56
N THR A 197 13.58 -7.83 1.81
CA THR A 197 12.45 -7.32 2.61
C THR A 197 12.82 -5.95 3.17
N LEU A 198 11.98 -4.95 2.94
CA LEU A 198 12.09 -3.61 3.50
C LEU A 198 10.93 -3.37 4.47
N VAL A 199 11.24 -3.16 5.75
CA VAL A 199 10.26 -2.77 6.76
C VAL A 199 10.24 -1.26 6.94
N CYS A 200 9.06 -0.66 7.10
CA CYS A 200 8.88 0.78 7.25
C CYS A 200 8.00 1.06 8.47
N GLY A 201 8.42 2.00 9.32
CA GLY A 201 7.65 2.39 10.50
C GLY A 201 8.00 3.77 11.05
N ASP A 202 7.17 4.27 11.95
CA ASP A 202 7.34 5.56 12.63
C ASP A 202 7.24 5.45 14.16
N SER A 203 6.63 4.40 14.72
CA SER A 203 6.31 4.35 16.16
C SER A 203 6.80 3.09 16.86
N GLY A 204 6.62 3.03 18.18
CA GLY A 204 7.11 1.92 19.00
C GLY A 204 6.51 0.56 18.66
N ASN A 205 5.29 0.52 18.09
CA ASN A 205 4.66 -0.74 17.68
C ASN A 205 5.35 -1.37 16.44
N ASP A 206 6.19 -0.61 15.74
CA ASP A 206 6.95 -1.04 14.57
C ASP A 206 8.33 -1.60 14.93
N ALA A 207 8.85 -1.33 16.13
CA ALA A 207 10.21 -1.69 16.54
C ALA A 207 10.55 -3.18 16.31
N GLU A 208 9.57 -4.07 16.53
CA GLU A 208 9.77 -5.52 16.31
C GLU A 208 9.98 -5.88 14.83
N LEU A 209 9.48 -5.09 13.88
CA LEU A 209 9.74 -5.30 12.45
C LEU A 209 11.23 -5.14 12.14
N PHE A 210 11.88 -4.14 12.74
CA PHE A 210 13.30 -3.86 12.56
C PHE A 210 14.21 -4.90 13.23
N SER A 211 13.66 -5.70 14.15
CA SER A 211 14.38 -6.79 14.82
C SER A 211 14.43 -8.08 14.02
N ILE A 212 13.69 -8.16 12.90
CA ILE A 212 13.66 -9.37 12.05
C ILE A 212 14.99 -9.52 11.31
N SER A 213 15.62 -10.68 11.48
CA SER A 213 16.91 -10.95 10.85
C SER A 213 16.82 -10.86 9.33
N GLY A 214 17.82 -10.21 8.72
CA GLY A 214 17.98 -10.14 7.27
C GLY A 214 17.23 -9.00 6.57
N VAL A 215 16.29 -8.32 7.24
CA VAL A 215 15.52 -7.23 6.63
C VAL A 215 16.32 -5.93 6.53
N TYR A 216 15.95 -5.10 5.57
CA TYR A 216 16.24 -3.68 5.55
C TYR A 216 15.14 -2.94 6.30
N GLY A 217 15.47 -1.84 6.98
CA GLY A 217 14.52 -1.05 7.75
C GLY A 217 14.64 0.43 7.42
N VAL A 218 13.49 1.11 7.33
CA VAL A 218 13.43 2.57 7.29
C VAL A 218 12.52 3.13 8.39
N MET A 219 13.11 3.99 9.21
CA MET A 219 12.39 4.89 10.10
C MET A 219 12.19 6.20 9.33
N VAL A 220 10.94 6.58 9.09
CA VAL A 220 10.64 7.84 8.37
C VAL A 220 11.04 9.05 9.21
N SER A 221 11.30 10.20 8.59
CA SER A 221 11.86 11.37 9.32
C SER A 221 10.95 11.92 10.42
N ASN A 222 9.66 11.57 10.37
CA ASN A 222 8.66 11.89 11.37
C ASN A 222 8.44 10.76 12.40
N ALA A 223 9.41 9.86 12.56
CA ALA A 223 9.36 8.83 13.57
C ALA A 223 9.26 9.43 14.98
N GLN A 224 8.49 8.77 15.83
CA GLN A 224 8.25 9.12 17.21
C GLN A 224 9.44 8.77 18.10
N GLU A 225 9.53 9.45 19.24
CA GLU A 225 10.66 9.36 20.16
C GLU A 225 10.93 7.91 20.60
N GLU A 226 9.90 7.10 20.82
CA GLU A 226 10.08 5.73 21.27
C GLU A 226 10.77 4.82 20.22
N LEU A 227 10.53 5.03 18.92
CA LEU A 227 11.21 4.27 17.87
C LEU A 227 12.66 4.76 17.68
N LEU A 228 12.89 6.08 17.79
CA LEU A 228 14.23 6.66 17.78
C LEU A 228 15.08 6.16 18.95
N GLN A 229 14.49 6.08 20.15
CA GLN A 229 15.13 5.56 21.34
C GLN A 229 15.44 4.06 21.18
N TRP A 230 14.48 3.27 20.71
CA TRP A 230 14.70 1.85 20.40
C TRP A 230 15.87 1.68 19.42
N HIS A 231 15.93 2.49 18.37
CA HIS A 231 17.03 2.44 17.40
C HIS A 231 18.38 2.77 18.05
N ALA A 232 18.45 3.82 18.87
CA ALA A 232 19.67 4.20 19.57
C ALA A 232 20.22 3.09 20.49
N GLU A 233 19.32 2.31 21.10
CA GLU A 233 19.65 1.22 22.02
C GLU A 233 19.97 -0.12 21.32
N ASN A 234 19.28 -0.42 20.20
CA ASN A 234 19.26 -1.77 19.63
C ASN A 234 19.89 -1.85 18.22
N ALA A 235 19.96 -0.74 17.49
CA ALA A 235 20.21 -0.75 16.05
C ALA A 235 21.13 0.37 15.54
N LYS A 236 21.72 1.19 16.42
CA LYS A 236 22.47 2.40 16.07
C LYS A 236 23.53 2.21 14.98
N ASP A 237 24.24 1.09 15.02
CA ASP A 237 25.33 0.77 14.10
C ASP A 237 24.92 -0.26 13.03
N ASN A 238 23.61 -0.54 12.86
CA ASN A 238 23.12 -1.50 11.89
C ASN A 238 23.03 -0.84 10.49
N PRO A 239 23.88 -1.22 9.52
CA PRO A 239 23.90 -0.60 8.20
C PRO A 239 22.66 -0.93 7.35
N LYS A 240 21.78 -1.83 7.82
CA LYS A 240 20.52 -2.17 7.17
C LYS A 240 19.35 -1.33 7.67
N ILE A 241 19.56 -0.41 8.61
CA ILE A 241 18.51 0.47 9.14
C ILE A 241 18.86 1.92 8.79
N LEU A 242 17.91 2.60 8.15
CA LEU A 242 18.01 4.00 7.76
C LEU A 242 17.02 4.82 8.57
N HIS A 243 17.50 5.88 9.19
CA HIS A 243 16.63 7.00 9.58
C HIS A 243 16.58 7.98 8.40
N ALA A 244 15.45 7.99 7.70
CA ALA A 244 15.24 8.77 6.48
C ALA A 244 15.22 10.27 6.79
N SER A 245 15.66 11.09 5.83
CA SER A 245 15.44 12.55 5.87
C SER A 245 14.04 12.92 5.39
N GLU A 246 13.43 12.05 4.57
CA GLU A 246 12.11 12.23 4.01
C GLU A 246 10.99 11.67 4.89
N ARG A 247 9.84 12.33 4.82
CA ARG A 247 8.65 12.04 5.63
C ARG A 247 7.77 10.99 4.95
N CYS A 248 7.10 10.15 5.75
CA CYS A 248 6.12 9.17 5.29
C CYS A 248 6.57 8.38 4.04
N ALA A 249 5.68 8.22 3.03
CA ALA A 249 5.95 7.46 1.81
C ALA A 249 7.19 7.95 1.03
N SER A 250 7.57 9.23 1.15
CA SER A 250 8.81 9.72 0.54
C SER A 250 10.06 9.13 1.22
N GLY A 251 10.00 8.86 2.53
CA GLY A 251 11.03 8.12 3.27
C GLY A 251 11.16 6.68 2.78
N ILE A 252 10.05 6.03 2.43
CA ILE A 252 10.06 4.67 1.85
C ILE A 252 10.77 4.69 0.48
N ILE A 253 10.43 5.66 -0.38
CA ILE A 253 11.08 5.84 -1.69
C ILE A 253 12.59 6.12 -1.51
N GLN A 254 12.96 6.97 -0.55
CA GLN A 254 14.35 7.24 -0.22
C GLN A 254 15.10 5.95 0.17
N ALA A 255 14.49 5.11 1.01
CA ALA A 255 15.11 3.85 1.46
C ALA A 255 15.31 2.86 0.32
N ILE A 256 14.36 2.77 -0.62
CA ILE A 256 14.51 1.95 -1.83
C ILE A 256 15.79 2.33 -2.57
N GLY A 257 16.03 3.63 -2.79
CA GLY A 257 17.23 4.13 -3.44
C GLY A 257 18.50 3.93 -2.60
N HIS A 258 18.43 4.23 -1.30
CA HIS A 258 19.56 4.11 -0.38
C HIS A 258 20.11 2.67 -0.28
N PHE A 259 19.21 1.69 -0.16
CA PHE A 259 19.59 0.27 -0.08
C PHE A 259 19.73 -0.40 -1.44
N ASN A 260 19.59 0.36 -2.53
CA ASN A 260 19.70 -0.13 -3.91
C ASN A 260 18.73 -1.30 -4.22
N LEU A 261 17.48 -1.18 -3.74
CA LEU A 261 16.42 -2.20 -3.85
C LEU A 261 15.63 -2.13 -5.16
N GLY A 262 16.00 -1.23 -6.06
CA GLY A 262 15.38 -1.03 -7.38
C GLY A 262 15.23 0.47 -7.73
N PRO A 263 14.46 0.79 -8.79
CA PRO A 263 14.18 2.17 -9.15
C PRO A 263 13.52 2.96 -8.01
N SER A 264 14.03 4.15 -7.72
CA SER A 264 13.50 5.04 -6.67
C SER A 264 13.04 6.40 -7.19
N LEU A 265 13.02 6.59 -8.52
CA LEU A 265 12.45 7.78 -9.15
C LEU A 265 10.99 7.51 -9.49
N SER A 266 10.07 8.25 -8.86
CA SER A 266 8.65 8.11 -9.18
C SER A 266 8.36 8.64 -10.60
N PRO A 267 7.52 7.97 -11.40
CA PRO A 267 7.04 8.53 -12.67
C PRO A 267 6.37 9.91 -12.54
N ARG A 268 5.90 10.27 -11.35
CA ARG A 268 5.33 11.60 -11.07
C ARG A 268 6.38 12.71 -11.00
N ASP A 269 7.63 12.38 -10.71
CA ASP A 269 8.71 13.34 -10.53
C ASP A 269 9.44 13.65 -11.86
N VAL A 270 9.11 12.92 -12.93
CA VAL A 270 9.70 13.13 -14.27
C VAL A 270 9.05 14.35 -14.93
N SER A 271 9.86 15.37 -15.23
CA SER A 271 9.41 16.65 -15.81
C SER A 271 9.09 16.57 -17.30
N ASP A 272 9.87 15.78 -18.06
CA ASP A 272 9.79 15.74 -19.52
C ASP A 272 9.25 14.40 -20.05
N ILE A 273 8.24 14.47 -20.91
CA ILE A 273 7.59 13.33 -21.58
C ILE A 273 8.51 12.65 -22.63
N GLY A 274 9.71 13.20 -22.88
CA GLY A 274 10.67 12.68 -23.86
C GLY A 274 12.05 12.35 -23.33
N GLN A 275 12.30 12.52 -22.02
CA GLN A 275 13.46 11.95 -21.32
C GLN A 275 12.99 10.74 -20.50
N GLU A 276 12.27 9.83 -21.16
CA GLU A 276 12.20 8.47 -20.65
C GLU A 276 13.65 7.99 -20.61
N GLN A 277 14.16 7.66 -19.42
CA GLN A 277 15.32 6.79 -19.38
C GLN A 277 14.94 5.59 -20.24
N ASN A 278 15.74 5.26 -21.25
CA ASN A 278 15.57 4.02 -22.01
C ASN A 278 15.66 2.86 -21.00
N VAL A 279 14.55 2.52 -20.36
CA VAL A 279 14.44 1.37 -19.50
C VAL A 279 14.32 0.22 -20.47
N GLU A 280 15.47 -0.35 -20.84
CA GLU A 280 15.51 -1.61 -21.57
C GLU A 280 14.55 -2.59 -20.89
N ASN A 281 13.58 -3.10 -21.64
CA ASN A 281 12.54 -4.00 -21.14
C ASN A 281 11.54 -3.40 -20.15
N GLU A 282 11.05 -2.18 -20.43
CA GLU A 282 9.94 -1.57 -19.68
C GLU A 282 8.75 -2.55 -19.48
N PRO A 283 8.25 -2.73 -18.24
CA PRO A 283 7.11 -3.59 -17.97
C PRO A 283 5.79 -2.93 -18.43
N PRO A 284 4.79 -3.70 -18.87
CA PRO A 284 3.51 -3.16 -19.33
C PRO A 284 2.82 -2.21 -18.34
N GLY A 285 3.02 -2.42 -17.02
CA GLY A 285 2.47 -1.55 -15.99
C GLY A 285 3.01 -0.13 -16.02
N HIS A 286 4.27 0.07 -16.44
CA HIS A 286 4.87 1.39 -16.55
C HIS A 286 4.19 2.22 -17.64
N ALA A 287 3.97 1.65 -18.83
CA ALA A 287 3.22 2.29 -19.90
C ALA A 287 1.81 2.73 -19.48
N ILE A 288 1.12 1.90 -18.69
CA ILE A 288 -0.22 2.23 -18.14
C ILE A 288 -0.16 3.40 -17.16
N VAL A 289 0.77 3.36 -16.22
CA VAL A 289 0.96 4.45 -15.25
C VAL A 289 1.32 5.75 -15.97
N ASN A 290 2.26 5.72 -16.92
CA ASN A 290 2.66 6.90 -17.68
C ASN A 290 1.50 7.48 -18.48
N PHE A 291 0.71 6.66 -19.17
CA PHE A 291 -0.48 7.12 -19.89
C PHE A 291 -1.51 7.81 -18.97
N CYS A 292 -1.75 7.25 -17.78
CA CYS A 292 -2.66 7.84 -16.80
C CYS A 292 -2.14 9.17 -16.23
N LEU A 293 -0.84 9.25 -15.91
CA LEU A 293 -0.21 10.48 -15.44
C LEU A 293 -0.18 11.55 -16.53
N LEU A 294 0.03 11.14 -17.77
CA LEU A 294 -0.01 12.03 -18.92
C LEU A 294 -1.41 12.64 -19.09
N SER A 295 -2.45 11.81 -18.95
CA SER A 295 -3.84 12.26 -18.95
C SER A 295 -4.13 13.23 -17.80
N GLU A 296 -3.58 12.99 -16.60
CA GLU A 296 -3.67 13.92 -15.46
C GLU A 296 -3.04 15.28 -15.81
N LYS A 297 -1.78 15.27 -16.26
CA LYS A 297 -1.01 16.47 -16.60
C LYS A 297 -1.67 17.27 -17.73
N TRP A 298 -2.18 16.60 -18.76
CA TRP A 298 -2.90 17.21 -19.89
C TRP A 298 -4.14 17.97 -19.45
N ARG A 299 -5.00 17.33 -18.66
CA ARG A 299 -6.24 17.93 -18.13
C ARG A 299 -5.96 19.09 -17.17
N ARG A 300 -4.80 19.08 -16.50
CA ARG A 300 -4.36 20.15 -15.60
C ARG A 300 -3.57 21.26 -16.29
N ALA A 301 -3.34 21.16 -17.61
CA ALA A 301 -2.50 22.07 -18.39
C ALA A 301 -1.08 22.20 -17.82
N GLU A 302 -0.51 21.11 -17.32
CA GLU A 302 0.87 21.04 -16.79
C GLU A 302 1.91 20.65 -17.84
N ILE A 303 1.45 20.33 -19.05
CA ILE A 303 2.28 19.98 -20.20
C ILE A 303 1.83 20.82 -21.41
N GLU A 304 2.73 21.06 -22.35
CA GLU A 304 2.45 21.92 -23.50
C GLU A 304 1.36 21.32 -24.41
N ASN A 305 0.36 22.13 -24.76
CA ASN A 305 -0.60 21.80 -25.81
C ASN A 305 0.06 21.98 -27.19
N SER A 306 0.73 20.94 -27.67
CA SER A 306 1.37 20.92 -28.99
C SER A 306 0.80 19.85 -29.89
N ASP A 307 0.70 20.15 -31.19
CA ASP A 307 0.29 19.17 -32.21
C ASP A 307 1.23 17.96 -32.26
N VAL A 308 2.52 18.18 -31.95
CA VAL A 308 3.55 17.13 -31.87
C VAL A 308 3.21 16.14 -30.76
N PHE A 309 2.80 16.64 -29.59
CA PHE A 309 2.39 15.80 -28.47
C PHE A 309 1.11 15.01 -28.77
N VAL A 310 0.11 15.65 -29.39
CA VAL A 310 -1.11 14.94 -29.81
C VAL A 310 -0.80 13.86 -30.83
N ALA A 311 0.12 14.13 -31.76
CA ALA A 311 0.56 13.16 -32.76
C ALA A 311 1.31 11.98 -32.12
N SER A 312 2.20 12.22 -31.14
CA SER A 312 2.93 11.16 -30.46
C SER A 312 1.98 10.25 -29.67
N LEU A 313 0.98 10.81 -28.99
CA LEU A 313 -0.03 10.01 -28.29
C LEU A 313 -0.88 9.17 -29.26
N LYS A 314 -1.25 9.71 -30.42
CA LYS A 314 -1.97 8.94 -31.45
C LYS A 314 -1.10 7.85 -32.06
N ALA A 315 0.23 7.98 -32.01
CA ALA A 315 1.16 6.98 -32.51
C ALA A 315 1.23 5.75 -31.59
N THR A 316 0.94 5.89 -30.29
CA THR A 316 0.90 4.77 -29.33
C THR A 316 -0.37 3.92 -29.46
N SER A 317 -1.24 4.21 -30.42
CA SER A 317 -2.52 3.51 -30.61
C SER A 317 -2.62 2.88 -31.99
N HIS A 318 -3.05 1.61 -32.02
CA HIS A 318 -3.25 0.90 -33.27
C HIS A 318 -4.35 1.56 -34.12
N PRO A 319 -4.20 1.68 -35.46
CA PRO A 319 -5.22 2.31 -36.32
C PRO A 319 -6.61 1.68 -36.21
N SER A 320 -6.69 0.37 -36.03
CA SER A 320 -7.95 -0.37 -35.82
C SER A 320 -8.25 -0.65 -34.35
N GLY A 321 -7.57 0.04 -33.43
CA GLY A 321 -7.78 -0.18 -32.00
C GLY A 321 -9.16 0.28 -31.55
N VAL A 322 -9.73 -0.44 -30.57
CA VAL A 322 -11.08 -0.18 -30.06
C VAL A 322 -11.01 0.24 -28.59
N PHE A 323 -11.75 1.30 -28.24
CA PHE A 323 -12.01 1.75 -26.89
C PHE A 323 -13.49 1.53 -26.55
N ILE A 324 -13.77 0.67 -25.57
CA ILE A 324 -15.11 0.48 -25.01
C ILE A 324 -15.20 1.33 -23.74
N HIS A 325 -16.00 2.39 -23.82
CA HIS A 325 -16.24 3.31 -22.72
C HIS A 325 -17.13 2.64 -21.65
N PRO A 326 -17.02 3.01 -20.35
CA PRO A 326 -17.87 2.47 -19.28
C PRO A 326 -19.38 2.65 -19.47
N SER A 327 -19.82 3.55 -20.36
CA SER A 327 -21.23 3.68 -20.77
C SER A 327 -21.72 2.58 -21.72
N GLY A 328 -20.82 1.73 -22.22
CA GLY A 328 -21.10 0.70 -23.22
C GLY A 328 -20.93 1.17 -24.67
N THR A 329 -20.52 2.41 -24.90
CA THR A 329 -20.23 2.92 -26.26
C THR A 329 -18.84 2.48 -26.72
N ASP A 330 -18.74 2.03 -27.96
CA ASP A 330 -17.48 1.68 -28.62
C ASP A 330 -17.00 2.80 -29.52
N HIS A 331 -15.69 3.05 -29.49
CA HIS A 331 -15.02 4.07 -30.28
C HIS A 331 -13.76 3.50 -30.90
N ASN A 332 -13.36 4.01 -32.06
CA ASN A 332 -11.97 3.85 -32.49
C ASN A 332 -11.06 4.60 -31.50
N ILE A 333 -9.95 4.00 -31.05
CA ILE A 333 -9.06 4.63 -30.06
C ILE A 333 -8.55 6.00 -30.55
N LYS A 334 -8.18 6.13 -31.83
CA LYS A 334 -7.68 7.41 -32.37
C LYS A 334 -8.75 8.48 -32.43
N GLU A 335 -10.01 8.10 -32.69
CA GLU A 335 -11.16 9.01 -32.64
C GLU A 335 -11.44 9.44 -31.21
N TYR A 336 -11.40 8.49 -30.28
CA TYR A 336 -11.55 8.74 -28.86
C TYR A 336 -10.44 9.67 -28.32
N LEU A 337 -9.18 9.52 -28.78
CA LEU A 337 -8.09 10.46 -28.46
C LEU A 337 -8.38 11.90 -28.94
N ASN A 338 -9.20 12.11 -29.99
CA ASN A 338 -9.65 13.46 -30.37
C ASN A 338 -10.63 14.06 -29.34
N ILE A 339 -11.32 13.25 -28.54
CA ILE A 339 -12.11 13.73 -27.41
C ILE A 339 -11.16 14.17 -26.30
N MET A 340 -10.11 13.39 -26.03
CA MET A 340 -9.09 13.72 -25.04
C MET A 340 -8.41 15.07 -25.34
N THR A 341 -8.13 15.38 -26.61
CA THR A 341 -7.56 16.69 -26.98
C THR A 341 -8.47 17.87 -26.65
N LYS A 342 -9.80 17.67 -26.58
CA LYS A 342 -10.76 18.74 -26.28
C LYS A 342 -10.83 19.09 -24.80
N VAL A 343 -10.29 18.25 -23.91
CA VAL A 343 -10.30 18.48 -22.46
C VAL A 343 -8.97 18.98 -21.91
N TYR A 344 -8.08 19.48 -22.76
CA TYR A 344 -6.88 20.17 -22.31
C TYR A 344 -7.23 21.29 -21.32
N GLY A 345 -6.61 21.28 -20.14
CA GLY A 345 -6.81 22.31 -19.13
C GLY A 345 -8.20 22.35 -18.47
N ASP A 346 -9.11 21.40 -18.72
CA ASP A 346 -10.45 21.38 -18.11
C ASP A 346 -10.42 21.25 -16.57
N LYS A 347 -9.29 20.79 -16.02
CA LYS A 347 -8.97 20.67 -14.60
C LYS A 347 -7.84 21.59 -14.15
N GLN A 348 -7.44 22.59 -14.95
CA GLN A 348 -6.42 23.56 -14.55
C GLN A 348 -6.83 24.28 -13.26
N GLY A 349 -5.91 24.33 -12.29
CA GLY A 349 -6.14 24.94 -10.97
C GLY A 349 -7.09 24.16 -10.05
N LYS A 350 -7.58 22.97 -10.45
CA LYS A 350 -8.46 22.11 -9.64
C LYS A 350 -7.65 21.02 -8.93
N GLN A 351 -8.16 20.56 -7.80
CA GLN A 351 -7.66 19.37 -7.11
C GLN A 351 -8.10 18.13 -7.91
N PHE A 352 -7.31 17.78 -8.93
CA PHE A 352 -7.55 16.66 -9.82
C PHE A 352 -6.37 15.69 -9.81
N ARG A 353 -6.62 14.41 -9.58
CA ARG A 353 -5.60 13.36 -9.54
C ARG A 353 -6.09 12.11 -10.26
N ILE A 354 -5.21 11.45 -11.01
CA ILE A 354 -5.46 10.12 -11.58
C ILE A 354 -4.44 9.17 -10.99
N TRP A 355 -4.84 7.98 -10.57
CA TRP A 355 -3.90 6.92 -10.21
C TRP A 355 -4.40 5.55 -10.66
N VAL A 356 -3.46 4.62 -10.69
CA VAL A 356 -3.67 3.22 -11.06
C VAL A 356 -3.53 2.38 -9.79
N ASP A 357 -4.30 1.30 -9.70
CA ASP A 357 -4.23 0.29 -8.65
C ASP A 357 -4.41 -1.11 -9.27
N ASN A 358 -3.91 -2.16 -8.60
CA ASN A 358 -4.07 -3.55 -8.99
C ASN A 358 -3.62 -3.88 -10.42
N VAL A 359 -2.50 -3.34 -10.91
CA VAL A 359 -1.98 -3.72 -12.22
C VAL A 359 -1.65 -5.21 -12.26
N LEU A 360 -2.28 -5.91 -13.19
CA LEU A 360 -2.04 -7.31 -13.50
C LEU A 360 -1.76 -7.45 -14.99
N ALA A 361 -0.48 -7.66 -15.34
CA ALA A 361 -0.06 -7.89 -16.71
C ALA A 361 0.14 -9.40 -16.95
N THR A 362 -0.57 -9.95 -17.94
CA THR A 362 -0.45 -11.34 -18.38
C THR A 362 0.01 -11.36 -19.83
N GLN A 363 1.17 -11.96 -20.09
CA GLN A 363 1.66 -12.16 -21.44
C GLN A 363 0.81 -13.23 -22.15
N ILE A 364 0.20 -12.87 -23.27
CA ILE A 364 -0.70 -13.76 -24.05
C ILE A 364 -0.09 -14.21 -25.38
N SER A 365 0.96 -13.53 -25.86
CA SER A 365 1.85 -13.97 -26.96
C SER A 365 3.26 -13.43 -26.73
N SER A 366 4.21 -13.73 -27.63
CA SER A 366 5.59 -13.25 -27.53
C SER A 366 5.72 -11.72 -27.40
N ASP A 367 4.81 -10.98 -28.03
CA ASP A 367 4.81 -9.51 -28.11
C ASP A 367 3.56 -8.87 -27.49
N THR A 368 2.57 -9.64 -27.06
CA THR A 368 1.27 -9.09 -26.65
C THR A 368 0.94 -9.41 -25.19
N TRP A 369 0.41 -8.41 -24.50
CA TRP A 369 0.04 -8.43 -23.09
C TRP A 369 -1.42 -8.06 -22.90
N LEU A 370 -2.13 -8.84 -22.09
CA LEU A 370 -3.40 -8.46 -21.49
C LEU A 370 -3.09 -7.81 -20.14
N VAL A 371 -3.46 -6.55 -19.96
CA VAL A 371 -3.24 -5.80 -18.72
C VAL A 371 -4.59 -5.42 -18.12
N GLN A 372 -4.82 -5.77 -16.85
CA GLN A 372 -5.99 -5.38 -16.08
C GLN A 372 -5.59 -4.49 -14.93
N PHE A 373 -6.34 -3.42 -14.65
CA PHE A 373 -6.06 -2.50 -13.55
C PHE A 373 -7.31 -1.71 -13.15
N ASP A 374 -7.31 -1.19 -11.93
CA ASP A 374 -8.29 -0.21 -11.45
C ASP A 374 -7.74 1.20 -11.78
N LYS A 375 -8.41 1.98 -12.63
CA LYS A 375 -8.14 3.41 -12.86
C LYS A 375 -9.02 4.22 -11.93
N TRP A 376 -8.44 5.18 -11.23
CA TRP A 376 -9.16 6.08 -10.35
C TRP A 376 -8.93 7.53 -10.72
N GLU A 377 -9.98 8.34 -10.61
CA GLU A 377 -9.95 9.80 -10.73
C GLU A 377 -10.50 10.42 -9.43
N LEU A 378 -9.80 11.42 -8.91
CA LEU A 378 -10.23 12.24 -7.77
C LEU A 378 -10.43 13.67 -8.26
N HIS A 379 -11.57 14.27 -7.95
CA HIS A 379 -11.88 15.67 -8.23
C HIS A 379 -12.51 16.32 -6.99
N GLY A 380 -11.74 17.15 -6.28
CA GLY A 380 -12.14 17.58 -4.94
C GLY A 380 -12.25 16.37 -4.00
N GLU A 381 -13.43 16.16 -3.41
CA GLU A 381 -13.72 14.99 -2.57
C GLU A 381 -14.35 13.81 -3.34
N GLU A 382 -14.77 14.03 -4.60
CA GLU A 382 -15.42 13.01 -5.40
C GLU A 382 -14.40 12.05 -6.02
N ARG A 383 -14.61 10.74 -5.82
CA ARG A 383 -13.79 9.67 -6.38
C ARG A 383 -14.60 8.82 -7.34
N HIS A 384 -14.09 8.67 -8.56
CA HIS A 384 -14.64 7.78 -9.58
C HIS A 384 -13.58 6.75 -9.97
N GLY A 385 -14.00 5.55 -10.33
CA GLY A 385 -13.07 4.53 -10.78
C GLY A 385 -13.72 3.54 -11.74
N CYS A 386 -12.88 2.97 -12.59
CA CYS A 386 -13.23 1.91 -13.50
C CYS A 386 -12.21 0.79 -13.44
N VAL A 387 -12.68 -0.44 -13.67
CA VAL A 387 -11.79 -1.56 -14.04
C VAL A 387 -11.49 -1.38 -15.51
N VAL A 388 -10.22 -1.37 -15.88
CA VAL A 388 -9.75 -1.28 -17.25
C VAL A 388 -9.04 -2.58 -17.62
N THR A 389 -9.43 -3.16 -18.75
CA THR A 389 -8.72 -4.25 -19.41
C THR A 389 -8.19 -3.74 -20.74
N THR A 390 -6.90 -3.86 -20.98
CA THR A 390 -6.24 -3.40 -22.20
C THR A 390 -5.36 -4.48 -22.82
N ILE A 391 -5.27 -4.46 -24.14
CA ILE A 391 -4.33 -5.29 -24.89
C ILE A 391 -3.23 -4.37 -25.42
N LEU A 392 -2.00 -4.64 -25.00
CA LEU A 392 -0.80 -3.93 -25.43
C LEU A 392 0.04 -4.86 -26.31
N ARG A 393 0.50 -4.36 -27.46
CA ARG A 393 1.55 -5.01 -28.26
C ARG A 393 2.86 -4.27 -28.04
N LYS A 394 3.94 -4.99 -27.79
CA LYS A 394 5.29 -4.43 -27.65
C LYS A 394 6.01 -4.47 -29.00
N ASP A 395 6.37 -3.30 -29.51
CA ASP A 395 7.14 -3.10 -30.73
C ASP A 395 8.49 -2.47 -30.37
N SER A 396 9.58 -3.23 -30.56
CA SER A 396 10.96 -2.91 -30.10
C SER A 396 11.02 -2.39 -28.65
N ASP A 397 10.85 -1.08 -28.48
CA ASP A 397 11.03 -0.32 -27.24
C ASP A 397 9.74 0.39 -26.76
N SER A 398 8.60 0.17 -27.44
CA SER A 398 7.35 0.88 -27.13
C SER A 398 6.14 -0.05 -27.10
N PHE A 399 5.08 0.38 -26.40
CA PHE A 399 3.80 -0.33 -26.39
C PHE A 399 2.77 0.37 -27.28
N THR A 400 2.17 -0.39 -28.19
CA THR A 400 1.01 -0.01 -29.00
C THR A 400 -0.27 -0.54 -28.34
N VAL A 401 -1.22 0.36 -28.04
CA VAL A 401 -2.53 0.01 -27.50
C VAL A 401 -3.42 -0.55 -28.62
N MET A 402 -3.86 -1.79 -28.46
CA MET A 402 -4.69 -2.53 -29.43
C MET A 402 -6.17 -2.52 -29.06
N HIS A 403 -6.48 -2.54 -27.77
CA HIS A 403 -7.84 -2.61 -27.25
C HIS A 403 -7.88 -2.04 -25.84
N VAL A 404 -8.93 -1.32 -25.49
CA VAL A 404 -9.21 -0.87 -24.13
C VAL A 404 -10.69 -1.11 -23.85
N HIS A 405 -11.00 -1.73 -22.74
CA HIS A 405 -12.36 -1.85 -22.23
C HIS A 405 -12.38 -1.41 -20.78
N ALA A 406 -13.17 -0.39 -20.50
CA ALA A 406 -13.37 0.12 -19.15
C ALA A 406 -14.80 -0.16 -18.67
N THR A 407 -14.95 -0.51 -17.39
CA THR A 407 -16.25 -0.75 -16.74
C THR A 407 -16.27 -0.05 -15.39
N TRP A 408 -17.37 0.63 -15.05
CA TRP A 408 -17.51 1.32 -13.76
C TRP A 408 -17.28 0.37 -12.57
N LEU A 409 -16.52 0.82 -11.57
CA LEU A 409 -16.46 0.15 -10.28
C LEU A 409 -17.76 0.42 -9.52
N GLU A 410 -18.34 -0.59 -8.85
CA GLU A 410 -19.61 -0.45 -8.10
C GLU A 410 -19.61 0.69 -7.05
N GLN A 411 -18.44 1.18 -6.67
CA GLN A 411 -18.25 2.27 -5.70
C GLN A 411 -18.15 3.67 -6.32
N SER A 412 -18.17 3.81 -7.66
CA SER A 412 -18.20 5.12 -8.32
C SER A 412 -19.63 5.65 -8.35
N GLY A 413 -19.86 6.88 -7.89
CA GLY A 413 -21.14 7.57 -8.10
C GLY A 413 -21.50 7.55 -9.60
N GLN A 414 -22.78 7.34 -9.93
CA GLN A 414 -23.30 7.12 -11.29
C GLN A 414 -23.23 8.35 -12.24
N ASN A 415 -22.27 9.26 -12.06
CA ASN A 415 -22.10 10.43 -12.92
C ASN A 415 -20.80 10.33 -13.75
N GLU A 416 -20.92 10.68 -15.04
CA GLU A 416 -19.90 10.61 -16.08
C GLU A 416 -18.72 11.56 -15.79
N TRP A 417 -17.62 11.04 -15.24
CA TRP A 417 -16.36 11.80 -15.12
C TRP A 417 -15.14 11.12 -15.71
N ILE A 418 -15.24 9.83 -16.04
CA ILE A 418 -14.20 9.12 -16.75
C ILE A 418 -14.44 9.44 -18.22
N LEU A 419 -13.57 10.27 -18.79
CA LEU A 419 -13.26 10.09 -20.19
C LEU A 419 -12.55 8.74 -20.29
#